data_AF-K7F6T9-F1
#
_entry.id   AF-K7F6T9-F1
#
_cell.length_a   1.000
_cell.length_b   1.000
_cell.length_c   1.000
_cell.angle_alpha   90.00
_cell.angle_beta   90.00
_cell.angle_gamma   90.00
#
_symmetry.space_group_name_H-M   'P 1'
#
loop_
_entity.id
_entity.type
_entity.pdbx_description
1 polymer ?
#
loop_
_entity_poly.entity_id
_entity_poly.type
_entity_poly.pdbx_seq_one_letter_code
_entity_poly.pdbx_strand_id
1 'polypeptide(L)'
;MDRPVAGYANLCPNMISTQAQEFIGLLSAVKHEIIHALGFSAGLFAFYHDDDGNPLTARYADGFPPFNDSLGLYQWSNKVISKAVRLWDIRGNKMLRHDVFLLITPRVVEEARKHFDCPILEGMELENQGGMGTELNHWEKRLLENEAMTGSHTQNRVFSRITLALMEDTGWYKANYSMAEKLDWGRDKGCDFVMKSCKFWIDQKKEKRQLVSPYCDTLRSNPLQLTCRQDQRAVAVCNLQKFPKRLPQEYQYFDSLNGVPSEDLPYYGGSVEIADYCPFSQEFSWHLSGEFQRSSDCRILENQPDPFKNYGAEKYGPNSVCVIQKSAFVMAQCRKKLSYPDWGSGCYQVSCSPEGLNVWVKDTAYLCSRSGQVLTVSIQMNGWVHAGNLICPACWDFCDSCPPEQDPPASNITRAPSIDLCSCSSSLVITLWLLMANLIPLLAGFLLCVWS
;
A
#
# COMPACT_ATOMS: atom_id res chain seq x y z
N MET A 1 4.16 -41.07 2.84
CA MET A 1 3.79 -39.77 2.25
C MET A 1 3.84 -38.65 3.28
N ASP A 2 3.98 -38.92 4.59
CA ASP A 2 4.23 -37.93 5.67
C ASP A 2 3.36 -36.66 5.67
N ARG A 3 2.23 -36.72 4.96
CA ARG A 3 1.31 -35.60 4.78
C ARG A 3 0.59 -35.33 6.10
N PRO A 4 0.44 -34.06 6.51
CA PRO A 4 -0.40 -33.70 7.65
C PRO A 4 -1.80 -34.30 7.54
N VAL A 5 -2.22 -35.05 8.56
CA VAL A 5 -3.56 -35.68 8.64
C VAL A 5 -4.48 -34.89 9.57
N ALA A 6 -3.91 -34.24 10.58
CA ALA A 6 -4.62 -33.41 11.53
C ALA A 6 -3.78 -32.18 11.87
N GLY A 7 -4.46 -31.08 12.14
CA GLY A 7 -3.90 -29.84 12.66
C GLY A 7 -4.95 -29.15 13.53
N TYR A 8 -4.51 -28.23 14.38
CA TYR A 8 -5.40 -27.46 15.24
C TYR A 8 -5.11 -25.97 15.04
N ALA A 9 -6.17 -25.17 15.00
CA ALA A 9 -6.10 -23.72 15.04
C ALA A 9 -7.07 -23.24 16.12
N ASN A 10 -6.61 -22.34 16.98
CA ASN A 10 -7.43 -21.79 18.06
C ASN A 10 -7.68 -20.30 17.81
N LEU A 11 -8.95 -19.91 17.75
CA LEU A 11 -9.35 -18.52 17.60
C LEU A 11 -9.86 -18.02 18.94
N CYS A 12 -9.19 -17.02 19.52
CA CYS A 12 -9.60 -16.40 20.77
C CYS A 12 -10.97 -15.71 20.59
N PRO A 13 -12.04 -16.16 21.30
CA PRO A 13 -13.39 -15.63 21.06
C PRO A 13 -13.51 -14.11 21.24
N ASN A 14 -12.76 -13.55 22.19
CA ASN A 14 -12.75 -12.12 22.48
C ASN A 14 -12.08 -11.26 21.39
N MET A 15 -11.34 -11.87 20.46
CA MET A 15 -10.68 -11.18 19.34
C MET A 15 -11.48 -11.29 18.04
N ILE A 16 -12.62 -11.98 18.05
CA ILE A 16 -13.50 -12.13 16.89
C ILE A 16 -14.46 -10.94 16.87
N SER A 17 -14.19 -9.96 16.02
CA SER A 17 -15.12 -8.86 15.78
C SER A 17 -16.32 -9.33 14.95
N THR A 18 -17.51 -8.84 15.33
CA THR A 18 -18.75 -9.06 14.58
C THR A 18 -18.98 -8.02 13.48
N GLN A 19 -18.07 -7.05 13.34
CA GLN A 19 -18.15 -6.02 12.33
C GLN A 19 -17.84 -6.59 10.95
N ALA A 20 -18.72 -6.34 9.97
CA ALA A 20 -18.56 -6.85 8.62
C ALA A 20 -17.24 -6.40 7.96
N GLN A 21 -16.76 -5.21 8.32
CA GLN A 21 -15.51 -4.64 7.84
C GLN A 21 -14.27 -5.44 8.29
N GLU A 22 -14.33 -6.10 9.44
CA GLU A 22 -13.21 -6.88 9.99
C GLU A 22 -13.22 -8.34 9.53
N PHE A 23 -14.31 -8.82 8.93
CA PHE A 23 -14.48 -10.21 8.51
C PHE A 23 -13.41 -10.66 7.51
N ILE A 24 -13.03 -9.80 6.56
CA ILE A 24 -12.02 -10.14 5.54
C ILE A 24 -10.65 -10.37 6.19
N GLY A 25 -10.26 -9.52 7.14
CA GLY A 25 -9.02 -9.65 7.90
C GLY A 25 -9.01 -10.93 8.75
N LEU A 26 -10.11 -11.22 9.45
CA LEU A 26 -10.28 -12.45 10.21
C LEU A 26 -10.19 -13.69 9.32
N LEU A 27 -10.91 -13.71 8.20
CA LEU A 27 -10.89 -14.83 7.26
C LEU A 27 -9.48 -15.07 6.71
N SER A 28 -8.74 -14.00 6.42
CA SER A 28 -7.34 -14.11 5.99
C SER A 28 -6.45 -14.69 7.10
N ALA A 29 -6.62 -14.27 8.36
CA ALA A 29 -5.89 -14.84 9.49
C ALA A 29 -6.20 -16.34 9.68
N VAL A 30 -7.47 -16.75 9.56
CA VAL A 30 -7.84 -18.17 9.63
C VAL A 30 -7.17 -18.98 8.52
N LYS A 31 -7.16 -18.47 7.29
CA LYS A 31 -6.48 -19.12 6.16
C LYS A 31 -4.96 -19.25 6.41
N HIS A 32 -4.33 -18.22 6.98
CA HIS A 32 -2.91 -18.23 7.34
C HIS A 32 -2.58 -19.37 8.31
N GLU A 33 -3.34 -19.50 9.41
CA GLU A 33 -3.15 -20.60 10.38
C GLU A 33 -3.40 -21.97 9.76
N ILE A 34 -4.36 -22.09 8.83
CA ILE A 34 -4.60 -23.33 8.10
C ILE A 34 -3.39 -23.70 7.23
N ILE A 35 -2.74 -22.74 6.57
CA ILE A 35 -1.56 -23.02 5.74
C ILE A 35 -0.39 -23.55 6.58
N HIS A 36 -0.19 -23.03 7.79
CA HIS A 36 0.79 -23.61 8.73
C HIS A 36 0.50 -25.08 9.01
N ALA A 37 -0.75 -25.40 9.38
CA ALA A 37 -1.17 -26.76 9.66
C ALA A 37 -1.05 -27.70 8.44
N LEU A 38 -1.20 -27.17 7.23
CA LEU A 38 -1.14 -27.94 6.00
C LEU A 38 0.28 -28.18 5.48
N GLY A 39 1.27 -27.35 5.82
CA GLY A 39 2.64 -27.61 5.40
C GLY A 39 3.67 -26.49 5.52
N PHE A 40 3.26 -25.22 5.64
CA PHE A 40 4.22 -24.14 5.81
C PHE A 40 4.59 -23.98 7.30
N SER A 41 5.45 -24.87 7.80
CA SER A 41 5.99 -24.76 9.14
C SER A 41 7.37 -25.39 9.22
N ALA A 42 8.25 -24.80 10.03
CA ALA A 42 9.61 -25.27 10.24
C ALA A 42 9.67 -26.75 10.63
N GLY A 43 8.69 -27.24 11.39
CA GLY A 43 8.60 -28.64 11.79
C GLY A 43 8.23 -29.62 10.66
N LEU A 44 7.72 -29.10 9.53
CA LEU A 44 7.23 -29.91 8.40
C LEU A 44 8.18 -29.91 7.20
N PHE A 45 9.12 -28.97 7.10
CA PHE A 45 10.04 -28.87 5.96
C PHE A 45 10.88 -30.14 5.73
N ALA A 46 11.29 -30.82 6.80
CA ALA A 46 12.01 -32.08 6.67
C ALA A 46 11.17 -33.15 5.97
N PHE A 47 9.85 -33.05 5.98
CA PHE A 47 8.93 -34.05 5.45
C PHE A 47 8.54 -33.84 3.97
N TYR A 48 9.09 -32.83 3.30
CA TYR A 48 8.74 -32.58 1.90
C TYR A 48 9.25 -33.69 0.96
N HIS A 49 8.54 -33.86 -0.15
CA HIS A 49 8.83 -34.85 -1.19
C HIS A 49 9.00 -34.16 -2.55
N ASP A 50 9.76 -34.78 -3.46
CA ASP A 50 9.81 -34.37 -4.86
C ASP A 50 8.57 -34.84 -5.65
N ASP A 51 8.51 -34.47 -6.93
CA ASP A 51 7.40 -34.79 -7.83
C ASP A 51 7.24 -36.31 -8.08
N ASP A 52 8.31 -37.08 -7.88
CA ASP A 52 8.31 -38.54 -7.99
C ASP A 52 7.88 -39.21 -6.66
N GLY A 53 7.59 -38.41 -5.62
CA GLY A 53 7.19 -38.88 -4.30
C GLY A 53 8.36 -39.37 -3.44
N ASN A 54 9.62 -39.05 -3.79
CA ASN A 54 10.78 -39.38 -2.96
C ASN A 54 11.01 -38.29 -1.91
N PRO A 55 11.40 -38.64 -0.67
CA PRO A 55 11.74 -37.65 0.35
C PRO A 55 12.89 -36.73 -0.08
N LEU A 56 12.70 -35.41 0.05
CA LEU A 56 13.77 -34.43 -0.16
C LEU A 56 14.83 -34.46 0.95
N THR A 57 14.47 -35.01 2.11
CA THR A 57 15.36 -35.20 3.26
C THR A 57 15.56 -36.69 3.53
N ALA A 58 16.81 -37.09 3.78
CA ALA A 58 17.14 -38.47 4.10
C ALA A 58 16.34 -38.96 5.32
N ARG A 59 15.99 -40.25 5.33
CA ARG A 59 15.24 -40.92 6.39
C ARG A 59 16.10 -41.95 7.09
N TYR A 60 15.88 -42.12 8.39
CA TYR A 60 16.36 -43.31 9.10
C TYR A 60 15.51 -44.54 8.75
N ALA A 61 15.92 -45.71 9.26
CA ALA A 61 15.21 -46.97 9.04
C ALA A 61 13.77 -46.98 9.59
N ASP A 62 13.47 -46.11 10.56
CA ASP A 62 12.13 -45.90 11.11
C ASP A 62 11.22 -45.02 10.22
N GLY A 63 11.77 -44.48 9.12
CA GLY A 63 11.06 -43.62 8.18
C GLY A 63 11.04 -42.14 8.55
N PHE A 64 11.64 -41.73 9.68
CA PHE A 64 11.68 -40.34 10.10
C PHE A 64 12.96 -39.62 9.65
N PRO A 65 12.88 -38.31 9.34
CA PRO A 65 14.08 -37.49 9.17
C PRO A 65 14.86 -37.35 10.49
N PRO A 66 16.13 -36.93 10.44
CA PRO A 66 16.90 -36.64 11.64
C PRO A 66 16.22 -35.60 12.53
N PHE A 67 16.20 -35.83 13.84
CA PHE A 67 15.70 -34.84 14.80
C PHE A 67 16.84 -33.95 15.29
N ASN A 68 16.60 -32.64 15.38
CA ASN A 68 17.55 -31.67 15.92
C ASN A 68 17.09 -31.23 17.31
N ASP A 69 17.72 -31.79 18.36
CA ASP A 69 17.37 -31.49 19.75
C ASP A 69 17.54 -30.02 20.13
N SER A 70 18.46 -29.29 19.48
CA SER A 70 18.69 -27.87 19.76
C SER A 70 17.57 -26.99 19.21
N LEU A 71 16.98 -27.37 18.08
CA LEU A 71 15.85 -26.66 17.47
C LEU A 71 14.49 -27.19 17.93
N GLY A 72 14.44 -28.42 18.46
CA GLY A 72 13.19 -29.10 18.81
C GLY A 72 12.36 -29.50 17.59
N LEU A 73 12.99 -29.67 16.42
CA LEU A 73 12.33 -29.91 15.14
C LEU A 73 13.07 -30.99 14.34
N TYR A 74 12.38 -31.58 13.36
CA TYR A 74 13.01 -32.43 12.37
C TYR A 74 13.89 -31.60 11.42
N GLN A 75 15.13 -32.05 11.23
CA GLN A 75 16.13 -31.38 10.43
C GLN A 75 15.86 -31.60 8.94
N TRP A 76 15.56 -30.50 8.23
CA TRP A 76 15.47 -30.50 6.78
C TRP A 76 16.84 -30.65 6.10
N SER A 77 16.85 -31.10 4.85
CA SER A 77 18.05 -31.15 4.01
C SER A 77 18.33 -29.83 3.31
N ASN A 78 19.53 -29.73 2.72
CA ASN A 78 19.95 -28.64 1.85
C ASN A 78 19.26 -28.65 0.47
N LYS A 79 18.27 -29.51 0.23
CA LYS A 79 17.37 -29.46 -0.93
C LYS A 79 16.09 -28.66 -0.66
N VAL A 80 15.76 -28.46 0.62
CA VAL A 80 14.54 -27.75 1.04
C VAL A 80 14.90 -26.34 1.48
N ILE A 81 15.82 -26.21 2.44
CA ILE A 81 16.31 -24.93 2.92
C ILE A 81 17.83 -24.89 2.91
N SER A 82 18.37 -23.76 2.45
CA SER A 82 19.80 -23.48 2.47
C SER A 82 20.07 -22.15 3.15
N LYS A 83 21.27 -21.99 3.73
CA LYS A 83 21.75 -20.71 4.24
C LYS A 83 22.44 -19.94 3.12
N ALA A 84 22.22 -18.64 3.06
CA ALA A 84 22.95 -17.73 2.20
C ALA A 84 23.39 -16.49 2.97
N VAL A 85 24.31 -15.72 2.38
CA VAL A 85 24.80 -14.47 2.97
C VAL A 85 24.59 -13.36 1.96
N ARG A 86 23.89 -12.30 2.38
CA ARG A 86 23.72 -11.07 1.61
C ARG A 86 24.79 -10.05 2.02
N LEU A 87 25.28 -9.28 1.03
CA LEU A 87 26.09 -8.09 1.31
C LEU A 87 25.12 -6.95 1.61
N TRP A 88 25.21 -6.40 2.81
CA TRP A 88 24.16 -5.57 3.39
C TRP A 88 24.65 -4.16 3.65
N ASP A 89 24.22 -3.20 2.82
CA ASP A 89 24.56 -1.80 2.98
C ASP A 89 23.86 -1.20 4.21
N ILE A 90 24.65 -0.52 5.03
CA ILE A 90 24.21 0.17 6.24
C ILE A 90 24.77 1.60 6.26
N ARG A 91 24.31 2.39 7.24
CA ARG A 91 24.75 3.76 7.46
C ARG A 91 26.27 3.90 7.53
N GLY A 92 26.76 4.97 6.90
CA GLY A 92 28.16 5.36 6.87
C GLY A 92 28.96 4.64 5.78
N ASN A 93 28.32 4.27 4.65
CA ASN A 93 28.94 3.55 3.53
C ASN A 93 29.66 2.26 3.97
N LYS A 94 29.07 1.53 4.92
CA LYS A 94 29.60 0.24 5.38
C LYS A 94 28.72 -0.87 4.83
N MET A 95 29.34 -2.02 4.60
CA MET A 95 28.63 -3.26 4.27
C MET A 95 28.91 -4.30 5.36
N LEU A 96 27.87 -5.04 5.72
CA LEU A 96 27.96 -6.19 6.62
C LEU A 96 27.58 -7.47 5.88
N ARG A 97 27.91 -8.61 6.49
CA ARG A 97 27.41 -9.92 6.08
C ARG A 97 26.10 -10.16 6.84
N HIS A 98 25.01 -10.35 6.11
CA HIS A 98 23.70 -10.63 6.68
C HIS A 98 23.28 -12.06 6.30
N ASP A 99 23.11 -12.92 7.30
CA ASP A 99 22.78 -14.33 7.10
C ASP A 99 21.27 -14.49 6.90
N VAL A 100 20.88 -15.25 5.87
CA VAL A 100 19.47 -15.52 5.54
C VAL A 100 19.22 -17.01 5.34
N PHE A 101 17.99 -17.43 5.57
CA PHE A 101 17.51 -18.77 5.22
C PHE A 101 16.68 -18.69 3.95
N LEU A 102 17.02 -19.52 2.97
CA LEU A 102 16.32 -19.61 1.69
C LEU A 102 15.55 -20.91 1.62
N LEU A 103 14.27 -20.84 1.28
CA LEU A 103 13.52 -21.99 0.80
C LEU A 103 13.78 -22.14 -0.71
N ILE A 104 14.42 -23.25 -1.09
CA ILE A 104 15.05 -23.43 -2.40
C ILE A 104 14.35 -24.51 -3.24
N THR A 105 13.11 -24.86 -2.90
CA THR A 105 12.36 -25.87 -3.66
C THR A 105 12.00 -25.35 -5.06
N PRO A 106 11.87 -26.24 -6.06
CA PRO A 106 11.90 -25.85 -7.47
C PRO A 106 10.85 -24.81 -7.88
N ARG A 107 9.58 -24.97 -7.50
CA ARG A 107 8.50 -24.05 -7.89
C ARG A 107 8.58 -22.75 -7.11
N VAL A 108 8.98 -22.79 -5.84
CA VAL A 108 9.21 -21.56 -5.05
C VAL A 108 10.29 -20.70 -5.69
N VAL A 109 11.42 -21.31 -6.09
CA VAL A 109 12.47 -20.58 -6.80
C VAL A 109 11.94 -20.03 -8.12
N GLU A 110 11.22 -20.83 -8.90
CA GLU A 110 10.64 -20.40 -10.18
C GLU A 110 9.71 -19.20 -10.02
N GLU A 111 8.72 -19.27 -9.12
CA GLU A 111 7.75 -18.19 -8.92
C GLU A 111 8.37 -16.97 -8.25
N ALA A 112 9.36 -17.12 -7.36
CA ALA A 112 10.10 -15.99 -6.80
C ALA A 112 10.92 -15.26 -7.88
N ARG A 113 11.63 -16.00 -8.75
CA ARG A 113 12.39 -15.41 -9.87
C ARG A 113 11.49 -14.63 -10.81
N LYS A 114 10.32 -15.18 -11.16
CA LYS A 114 9.30 -14.51 -11.98
C LYS A 114 8.73 -13.28 -11.28
N HIS A 115 8.43 -13.37 -9.99
CA HIS A 115 7.86 -12.27 -9.23
C HIS A 115 8.81 -11.08 -9.15
N PHE A 116 10.06 -11.30 -8.75
CA PHE A 116 11.03 -10.21 -8.61
C PHE A 116 11.70 -9.79 -9.92
N ASP A 117 11.53 -10.52 -11.03
CA ASP A 117 12.36 -10.39 -12.25
C ASP A 117 13.86 -10.52 -11.94
N CYS A 118 14.24 -11.59 -11.23
CA CYS A 118 15.63 -11.87 -10.87
C CYS A 118 16.03 -13.31 -11.22
N PRO A 119 16.60 -13.56 -12.42
CA PRO A 119 16.92 -14.93 -12.88
C PRO A 119 17.95 -15.68 -12.03
N ILE A 120 18.81 -14.97 -11.30
CA ILE A 120 19.88 -15.54 -10.48
C ILE A 120 19.48 -15.84 -9.03
N LEU A 121 18.24 -15.50 -8.63
CA LEU A 121 17.77 -15.71 -7.26
C LEU A 121 17.82 -17.20 -6.89
N GLU A 122 18.42 -17.54 -5.76
CA GLU A 122 18.69 -18.94 -5.39
C GLU A 122 17.52 -19.62 -4.67
N GLY A 123 16.61 -18.83 -4.10
CA GLY A 123 15.41 -19.26 -3.37
C GLY A 123 14.69 -18.07 -2.76
N MET A 124 13.58 -18.32 -2.06
CA MET A 124 12.83 -17.28 -1.37
C MET A 124 13.26 -17.19 0.09
N GLU A 125 13.55 -15.99 0.58
CA GLU A 125 13.95 -15.76 1.97
C GLU A 125 12.78 -16.06 2.94
N LEU A 126 13.11 -16.80 3.99
CA LEU A 126 12.26 -17.02 5.16
C LEU A 126 12.61 -15.98 6.22
N GLU A 127 11.60 -15.62 7.00
CA GLU A 127 11.72 -14.70 8.14
C GLU A 127 12.83 -15.13 9.11
N ASN A 128 13.68 -14.18 9.51
CA ASN A 128 14.80 -14.39 10.44
C ASN A 128 14.65 -13.60 11.75
N GLN A 129 13.54 -12.87 11.96
CA GLN A 129 13.24 -12.13 13.18
C GLN A 129 11.93 -12.61 13.85
N GLY A 130 11.53 -11.96 14.95
CA GLY A 130 10.28 -12.25 15.65
C GLY A 130 10.29 -13.51 16.54
N GLY A 131 11.43 -14.21 16.65
CA GLY A 131 11.63 -15.37 17.53
C GLY A 131 11.02 -16.67 17.01
N MET A 132 11.04 -17.73 17.83
CA MET A 132 10.73 -19.12 17.43
C MET A 132 9.37 -19.33 16.74
N GLY A 133 8.36 -18.53 17.08
CA GLY A 133 7.03 -18.61 16.46
C GLY A 133 6.91 -17.90 15.10
N THR A 134 7.90 -17.09 14.74
CA THR A 134 7.88 -16.25 13.54
C THR A 134 8.98 -16.67 12.57
N GLU A 135 10.21 -16.75 13.06
CA GLU A 135 11.40 -17.18 12.33
C GLU A 135 11.16 -18.55 11.67
N LEU A 136 11.62 -18.70 10.42
CA LEU A 136 11.48 -19.89 9.56
C LEU A 136 10.06 -20.33 9.19
N ASN A 137 9.03 -19.87 9.91
CA ASN A 137 7.65 -20.27 9.67
C ASN A 137 6.92 -19.35 8.68
N HIS A 138 7.54 -18.22 8.33
CA HIS A 138 6.97 -17.18 7.49
C HIS A 138 7.91 -16.78 6.37
N TRP A 139 7.36 -16.13 5.36
CA TRP A 139 8.15 -15.40 4.38
C TRP A 139 8.76 -14.14 4.96
N GLU A 140 9.95 -13.78 4.46
CA GLU A 140 10.63 -12.52 4.78
C GLU A 140 9.74 -11.30 4.46
N LYS A 141 9.30 -10.58 5.49
CA LYS A 141 8.32 -9.51 5.32
C LYS A 141 8.90 -8.31 4.56
N ARG A 142 10.19 -8.02 4.67
CA ARG A 142 10.83 -6.99 3.84
C ARG A 142 10.59 -7.21 2.34
N LEU A 143 10.61 -8.47 1.92
CA LEU A 143 10.55 -8.85 0.51
C LEU A 143 9.14 -9.12 -0.01
N LEU A 144 8.22 -9.54 0.85
CA LEU A 144 6.86 -9.94 0.44
C LEU A 144 5.73 -9.19 1.15
N GLU A 145 6.02 -8.36 2.15
CA GLU A 145 5.13 -7.44 2.89
C GLU A 145 3.70 -7.93 3.14
N ASN A 146 2.76 -7.69 2.21
CA ASN A 146 1.36 -8.08 2.34
C ASN A 146 1.06 -9.49 1.82
N GLU A 147 2.07 -10.30 1.55
CA GLU A 147 1.87 -11.73 1.34
C GLU A 147 1.31 -12.36 2.62
N ALA A 148 0.30 -13.19 2.45
CA ALA A 148 -0.50 -13.71 3.53
C ALA A 148 0.29 -14.52 4.57
N MET A 149 1.41 -15.12 4.20
CA MET A 149 2.29 -15.93 5.05
C MET A 149 3.52 -15.16 5.55
N THR A 150 3.46 -13.83 5.62
CA THR A 150 4.41 -13.02 6.42
C THR A 150 3.99 -12.98 7.89
N GLY A 151 4.95 -12.81 8.81
CA GLY A 151 4.74 -12.95 10.26
C GLY A 151 3.95 -11.83 10.97
N SER A 152 3.36 -10.88 10.23
CA SER A 152 2.52 -9.83 10.82
C SER A 152 1.53 -9.22 9.83
N HIS A 153 0.38 -8.77 10.35
CA HIS A 153 -0.63 -8.05 9.56
C HIS A 153 -0.37 -6.54 9.59
N THR A 154 0.02 -5.99 8.45
CA THR A 154 0.28 -4.55 8.27
C THR A 154 -0.68 -3.90 7.28
N GLN A 155 -1.20 -4.69 6.33
CA GLN A 155 -2.00 -4.30 5.16
C GLN A 155 -2.87 -5.49 4.73
N ASN A 156 -3.80 -5.27 3.78
CA ASN A 156 -4.62 -6.36 3.25
C ASN A 156 -3.75 -7.47 2.64
N ARG A 157 -3.87 -8.68 3.21
CA ARG A 157 -3.09 -9.85 2.84
C ARG A 157 -3.51 -10.43 1.50
N VAL A 158 -2.54 -10.99 0.76
CA VAL A 158 -2.76 -11.70 -0.51
C VAL A 158 -2.11 -13.08 -0.48
N PHE A 159 -2.83 -14.11 -0.91
CA PHE A 159 -2.26 -15.45 -1.11
C PHE A 159 -1.64 -15.52 -2.50
N SER A 160 -0.33 -15.29 -2.57
CA SER A 160 0.39 -15.15 -3.82
C SER A 160 0.71 -16.50 -4.48
N ARG A 161 1.21 -16.43 -5.71
CA ARG A 161 1.77 -17.60 -6.42
C ARG A 161 2.94 -18.24 -5.65
N ILE A 162 3.68 -17.50 -4.84
CA ILE A 162 4.82 -18.00 -4.07
C ILE A 162 4.35 -18.94 -2.95
N THR A 163 3.32 -18.56 -2.20
CA THR A 163 2.73 -19.45 -1.18
C THR A 163 2.08 -20.69 -1.80
N LEU A 164 1.40 -20.54 -2.94
CA LEU A 164 0.86 -21.70 -3.66
C LEU A 164 1.96 -22.64 -4.14
N ALA A 165 3.09 -22.09 -4.61
CA ALA A 165 4.25 -22.87 -5.00
C ALA A 165 4.86 -23.64 -3.84
N LEU A 166 4.96 -23.03 -2.65
CA LEU A 166 5.41 -23.74 -1.46
C LEU A 166 4.48 -24.92 -1.15
N MET A 167 3.17 -24.70 -1.21
CA MET A 167 2.22 -25.77 -0.93
C MET A 167 2.32 -26.91 -1.95
N GLU A 168 2.58 -26.62 -3.22
CA GLU A 168 2.83 -27.67 -4.22
C GLU A 168 4.17 -28.39 -4.00
N ASP A 169 5.23 -27.65 -3.67
CA ASP A 169 6.57 -28.20 -3.38
C ASP A 169 6.65 -28.99 -2.07
N THR A 170 5.59 -29.01 -1.25
CA THR A 170 5.48 -29.99 -0.16
C THR A 170 5.46 -31.44 -0.68
N GLY A 171 5.03 -31.64 -1.93
CA GLY A 171 4.74 -32.96 -2.52
C GLY A 171 3.38 -33.53 -2.12
N TRP A 172 2.57 -32.78 -1.36
CA TRP A 172 1.28 -33.25 -0.83
C TRP A 172 0.05 -32.73 -1.56
N TYR A 173 0.20 -31.61 -2.27
CA TYR A 173 -0.89 -30.89 -2.89
C TYR A 173 -0.53 -30.51 -4.33
N LYS A 174 -1.56 -30.24 -5.11
CA LYS A 174 -1.43 -29.61 -6.43
C LYS A 174 -2.16 -28.27 -6.39
N ALA A 175 -1.44 -27.18 -6.60
CA ALA A 175 -2.02 -25.86 -6.48
C ALA A 175 -2.74 -25.45 -7.77
N ASN A 176 -3.88 -24.76 -7.63
CA ASN A 176 -4.49 -24.07 -8.75
C ASN A 176 -4.01 -22.61 -8.78
N TYR A 177 -2.97 -22.33 -9.56
CA TYR A 177 -2.39 -21.00 -9.69
C TYR A 177 -3.32 -19.95 -10.32
N SER A 178 -4.45 -20.34 -10.93
CA SER A 178 -5.46 -19.38 -11.40
C SER A 178 -6.18 -18.68 -10.24
N MET A 179 -6.11 -19.26 -9.03
CA MET A 179 -6.70 -18.70 -7.81
C MET A 179 -5.72 -17.79 -7.04
N ALA A 180 -4.48 -17.68 -7.50
CA ALA A 180 -3.47 -16.86 -6.85
C ALA A 180 -3.85 -15.37 -6.93
N GLU A 181 -3.70 -14.68 -5.82
CA GLU A 181 -3.90 -13.24 -5.77
C GLU A 181 -2.64 -12.51 -6.28
N LYS A 182 -2.85 -11.32 -6.86
CA LYS A 182 -1.75 -10.48 -7.36
C LYS A 182 -1.03 -9.86 -6.17
N LEU A 183 0.24 -10.21 -5.98
CA LEU A 183 1.17 -9.49 -5.11
C LEU A 183 1.92 -8.45 -5.94
N ASP A 184 1.73 -7.17 -5.63
CA ASP A 184 2.43 -6.04 -6.29
C ASP A 184 3.74 -5.67 -5.57
N TRP A 185 3.83 -5.95 -4.26
CA TRP A 185 5.04 -5.68 -3.49
C TRP A 185 6.22 -6.49 -4.01
N GLY A 186 7.33 -5.81 -4.31
CA GLY A 186 8.54 -6.45 -4.83
C GLY A 186 8.47 -6.90 -6.30
N ARG A 187 7.30 -6.81 -6.96
CA ARG A 187 7.15 -7.26 -8.33
C ARG A 187 8.02 -6.45 -9.30
N ASP A 188 8.75 -7.16 -10.16
CA ASP A 188 9.62 -6.60 -11.22
C ASP A 188 10.66 -5.60 -10.69
N LYS A 189 11.14 -5.77 -9.44
CA LYS A 189 12.13 -4.87 -8.81
C LYS A 189 13.58 -5.31 -9.03
N GLY A 190 13.80 -6.48 -9.60
CA GLY A 190 15.11 -7.02 -9.95
C GLY A 190 15.94 -7.51 -8.77
N CYS A 191 17.12 -8.01 -9.09
CA CYS A 191 18.01 -8.66 -8.11
C CYS A 191 18.52 -7.73 -7.01
N ASP A 192 18.73 -6.45 -7.31
CA ASP A 192 19.16 -5.46 -6.32
C ASP A 192 18.12 -5.26 -5.21
N PHE A 193 16.82 -5.38 -5.52
CA PHE A 193 15.77 -5.26 -4.51
C PHE A 193 15.76 -6.46 -3.57
N VAL A 194 15.85 -7.67 -4.13
CA VAL A 194 15.69 -8.90 -3.36
C VAL A 194 16.96 -9.28 -2.58
N MET A 195 18.15 -9.06 -3.16
CA MET A 195 19.42 -9.56 -2.61
C MET A 195 20.22 -8.53 -1.79
N LYS A 196 19.78 -7.26 -1.72
CA LYS A 196 20.48 -6.19 -0.98
C LYS A 196 19.56 -5.52 0.03
N SER A 197 20.14 -4.68 0.88
CA SER A 197 19.39 -3.93 1.89
C SER A 197 18.45 -2.90 1.27
N CYS A 198 17.39 -2.53 1.99
CA CYS A 198 16.51 -1.44 1.56
C CYS A 198 17.25 -0.10 1.48
N LYS A 199 18.34 0.10 2.25
CA LYS A 199 19.23 1.25 2.08
C LYS A 199 19.78 1.31 0.65
N PHE A 200 20.40 0.24 0.18
CA PHE A 200 20.98 0.19 -1.17
C PHE A 200 19.93 0.58 -2.22
N TRP A 201 18.73 0.02 -2.10
CA TRP A 201 17.63 0.33 -3.01
C TRP A 201 17.19 1.80 -2.94
N ILE A 202 16.95 2.31 -1.73
CA ILE A 202 16.52 3.70 -1.51
C ILE A 202 17.57 4.67 -2.08
N ASP A 203 18.85 4.45 -1.79
CA ASP A 203 19.93 5.32 -2.25
C ASP A 203 20.06 5.28 -3.79
N GLN A 204 20.02 4.08 -4.39
CA GLN A 204 20.05 3.94 -5.84
C GLN A 204 18.87 4.68 -6.52
N LYS A 205 17.67 4.62 -5.94
CA LYS A 205 16.49 5.33 -6.47
C LYS A 205 16.62 6.85 -6.31
N LYS A 206 17.14 7.32 -5.17
CA LYS A 206 17.42 8.74 -4.93
C LYS A 206 18.44 9.31 -5.91
N GLU A 207 19.53 8.60 -6.15
CA GLU A 207 20.57 9.00 -7.12
C GLU A 207 19.99 9.17 -8.52
N LYS A 208 19.09 8.25 -8.92
CA LYS A 208 18.37 8.29 -10.20
C LYS A 208 17.20 9.28 -10.21
N ARG A 209 16.93 10.01 -9.11
CA ARG A 209 15.76 10.89 -8.92
C ARG A 209 14.43 10.20 -9.20
N GLN A 210 14.34 8.91 -8.86
CA GLN A 210 13.14 8.09 -8.99
C GLN A 210 12.40 8.01 -7.65
N LEU A 211 11.13 7.63 -7.70
CA LEU A 211 10.37 7.29 -6.50
C LEU A 211 11.03 6.10 -5.80
N VAL A 212 11.18 6.19 -4.48
CA VAL A 212 11.79 5.15 -3.63
C VAL A 212 10.84 3.99 -3.27
N SER A 213 9.62 4.03 -3.81
CA SER A 213 8.58 2.99 -3.67
C SER A 213 9.12 1.59 -4.02
N PRO A 214 8.74 0.54 -3.27
CA PRO A 214 7.71 0.51 -2.22
C PRO A 214 8.19 0.99 -0.82
N TYR A 215 9.50 1.17 -0.65
CA TYR A 215 10.06 1.78 0.55
C TYR A 215 9.80 3.29 0.61
N CYS A 216 10.17 3.93 1.72
CA CYS A 216 10.00 5.36 1.92
C CYS A 216 11.07 5.95 2.85
N ASP A 217 11.22 7.27 2.82
CA ASP A 217 12.23 8.00 3.60
C ASP A 217 11.67 9.28 4.24
N THR A 218 10.35 9.41 4.29
CA THR A 218 9.66 10.55 4.89
C THR A 218 9.29 10.24 6.34
N LEU A 219 9.56 11.17 7.26
CA LEU A 219 9.20 10.97 8.65
C LEU A 219 7.68 10.94 8.81
N ARG A 220 7.19 10.08 9.69
CA ARG A 220 5.80 10.17 10.17
C ARG A 220 5.65 11.39 11.07
N SER A 221 5.24 12.52 10.49
CA SER A 221 5.08 13.82 11.15
C SER A 221 3.61 14.25 11.33
N ASN A 222 3.40 15.39 11.98
CA ASN A 222 2.15 16.14 11.94
C ASN A 222 2.44 17.52 11.32
N PRO A 223 1.89 17.87 10.14
CA PRO A 223 0.94 17.07 9.35
C PRO A 223 1.53 15.79 8.75
N LEU A 224 0.65 14.86 8.42
CA LEU A 224 0.99 13.62 7.71
C LEU A 224 1.27 13.93 6.25
N GLN A 225 2.40 13.42 5.76
CA GLN A 225 2.68 13.35 4.33
C GLN A 225 2.08 12.06 3.78
N LEU A 226 0.96 12.18 3.08
CA LEU A 226 0.21 11.05 2.54
C LEU A 226 0.87 10.56 1.24
N THR A 227 0.82 9.26 1.04
CA THR A 227 1.28 8.56 -0.17
C THR A 227 0.24 7.49 -0.55
N CYS A 228 0.52 6.67 -1.54
CA CYS A 228 -0.32 5.54 -1.90
C CYS A 228 0.36 4.23 -1.54
N ARG A 229 -0.44 3.22 -1.18
CA ARG A 229 0.02 1.83 -1.15
C ARG A 229 0.51 1.43 -2.54
N GLN A 230 1.41 0.45 -2.61
CA GLN A 230 2.06 0.02 -3.85
C GLN A 230 1.08 -0.44 -4.95
N ASP A 231 -0.09 -0.96 -4.60
CA ASP A 231 -1.15 -1.36 -5.53
C ASP A 231 -2.23 -0.27 -5.74
N GLN A 232 -1.98 0.93 -5.22
CA GLN A 232 -2.84 2.10 -5.28
C GLN A 232 -4.28 1.87 -4.78
N ARG A 233 -4.54 0.86 -3.93
CA ARG A 233 -5.89 0.64 -3.39
C ARG A 233 -6.20 1.45 -2.14
N ALA A 234 -5.18 1.97 -1.47
CA ALA A 234 -5.33 2.70 -0.22
C ALA A 234 -4.37 3.88 -0.11
N VAL A 235 -4.79 4.88 0.64
CA VAL A 235 -3.93 5.96 1.11
C VAL A 235 -2.99 5.41 2.18
N ALA A 236 -1.73 5.81 2.15
CA ALA A 236 -0.71 5.29 3.04
C ALA A 236 0.13 6.41 3.64
N VAL A 237 0.90 6.08 4.66
CA VAL A 237 1.93 6.94 5.27
C VAL A 237 3.22 6.15 5.40
N CYS A 238 4.36 6.84 5.34
CA CYS A 238 5.62 6.19 5.63
C CYS A 238 5.66 5.78 7.10
N ASN A 239 5.97 4.51 7.37
CA ASN A 239 6.05 3.97 8.74
C ASN A 239 7.41 4.25 9.42
N LEU A 240 8.20 5.18 8.89
CA LEU A 240 9.48 5.62 9.45
C LEU A 240 9.26 6.42 10.74
N GLN A 241 9.86 5.95 11.83
CA GLN A 241 9.72 6.56 13.15
C GLN A 241 11.03 6.55 13.95
N LYS A 242 11.07 7.33 15.04
CA LYS A 242 12.15 7.31 16.03
C LYS A 242 11.87 6.25 17.09
N PHE A 243 12.85 5.39 17.36
CA PHE A 243 12.83 4.40 18.44
C PHE A 243 13.42 4.98 19.73
N PRO A 244 12.99 4.49 20.91
CA PRO A 244 13.55 4.92 22.19
C PRO A 244 14.99 4.42 22.41
N LYS A 245 15.39 3.35 21.71
CA LYS A 245 16.73 2.78 21.73
C LYS A 245 17.34 2.84 20.34
N ARG A 246 18.67 2.83 20.27
CA ARG A 246 19.39 2.71 19.00
C ARG A 246 19.03 1.38 18.35
N LEU A 247 18.79 1.41 17.05
CA LEU A 247 18.60 0.19 16.27
C LEU A 247 19.93 -0.57 16.18
N PRO A 248 19.90 -1.91 16.05
CA PRO A 248 21.07 -2.70 15.71
C PRO A 248 21.78 -2.15 14.47
N GLN A 249 23.10 -2.29 14.41
CA GLN A 249 23.92 -1.66 13.36
C GLN A 249 23.50 -2.08 11.94
N GLU A 250 23.07 -3.33 11.77
CA GLU A 250 22.60 -3.88 10.49
C GLU A 250 21.29 -3.26 9.97
N TYR A 251 20.51 -2.63 10.86
CA TYR A 251 19.22 -2.02 10.56
C TYR A 251 19.25 -0.48 10.57
N GLN A 252 20.45 0.11 10.57
CA GLN A 252 20.63 1.56 10.45
C GLN A 252 20.85 1.95 8.99
N TYR A 253 19.83 2.47 8.32
CA TYR A 253 19.85 2.64 6.86
C TYR A 253 20.18 4.05 6.36
N PHE A 254 20.01 5.07 7.19
CA PHE A 254 20.01 6.45 6.71
C PHE A 254 21.31 7.19 6.99
N ASP A 255 21.93 7.73 5.94
CA ASP A 255 23.05 8.68 6.07
C ASP A 255 22.56 10.11 6.32
N SER A 256 21.33 10.41 5.88
CA SER A 256 20.65 11.68 6.13
C SER A 256 19.14 11.48 6.07
N LEU A 257 18.40 12.17 6.93
CA LEU A 257 16.95 12.31 6.89
C LEU A 257 16.60 13.79 7.07
N ASN A 258 15.62 14.27 6.31
CA ASN A 258 15.21 15.68 6.39
C ASN A 258 14.70 16.01 7.80
N GLY A 259 15.26 17.06 8.41
CA GLY A 259 14.90 17.48 9.77
C GLY A 259 15.45 16.60 10.91
N VAL A 260 16.34 15.65 10.63
CA VAL A 260 16.95 14.77 11.65
C VAL A 260 18.44 15.05 11.79
N PRO A 261 18.93 15.38 13.00
CA PRO A 261 20.36 15.50 13.28
C PRO A 261 21.12 14.17 13.08
N SER A 262 22.40 14.24 12.73
CA SER A 262 23.20 13.05 12.39
C SER A 262 23.37 12.08 13.57
N GLU A 263 23.41 12.59 14.79
CA GLU A 263 23.49 11.86 16.06
C GLU A 263 22.24 11.03 16.36
N ASP A 264 21.11 11.43 15.80
CA ASP A 264 19.79 10.84 16.01
C ASP A 264 19.46 9.77 14.96
N LEU A 265 20.11 9.78 13.79
CA LEU A 265 19.88 8.81 12.70
C LEU A 265 19.89 7.33 13.13
N PRO A 266 20.78 6.87 14.05
CA PRO A 266 20.78 5.48 14.53
C PRO A 266 19.49 5.04 15.26
N TYR A 267 18.59 5.97 15.57
CA TYR A 267 17.31 5.70 16.21
C TYR A 267 16.15 5.63 15.22
N TYR A 268 16.37 5.86 13.92
CA TYR A 268 15.30 5.90 12.93
C TYR A 268 15.30 4.66 12.03
N GLY A 269 14.12 4.07 11.88
CA GLY A 269 13.83 2.94 11.00
C GLY A 269 12.33 2.76 10.80
N GLY A 270 11.94 1.81 9.97
CA GLY A 270 10.55 1.36 9.83
C GLY A 270 10.02 0.79 11.14
N SER A 271 8.74 1.03 11.44
CA SER A 271 8.11 0.61 12.70
C SER A 271 7.89 -0.91 12.83
N VAL A 272 8.03 -1.65 11.74
CA VAL A 272 7.80 -3.10 11.68
C VAL A 272 9.15 -3.81 11.79
N GLU A 273 9.40 -4.45 12.94
CA GLU A 273 10.66 -5.12 13.24
C GLU A 273 11.01 -6.16 12.16
N ILE A 274 10.11 -7.13 11.95
CA ILE A 274 10.29 -8.27 11.03
C ILE A 274 10.36 -7.90 9.54
N ALA A 275 10.33 -6.61 9.21
CA ALA A 275 10.62 -6.13 7.86
C ALA A 275 12.05 -5.58 7.80
N ASP A 276 12.97 -6.14 8.58
CA ASP A 276 14.34 -5.64 8.80
C ASP A 276 14.39 -4.16 9.22
N TYR A 277 13.37 -3.63 9.90
CA TYR A 277 13.18 -2.19 10.11
C TYR A 277 13.27 -1.34 8.82
N CYS A 278 13.05 -1.92 7.65
CA CYS A 278 12.96 -1.18 6.40
C CYS A 278 11.67 -0.35 6.38
N PRO A 279 11.74 0.96 6.17
CA PRO A 279 10.57 1.81 6.15
C PRO A 279 9.82 1.71 4.82
N PHE A 280 8.50 1.64 4.89
CA PHE A 280 7.62 1.52 3.74
C PHE A 280 6.29 2.24 3.91
N SER A 281 5.61 2.42 2.77
CA SER A 281 4.29 3.04 2.73
C SER A 281 3.26 2.06 3.29
N GLN A 282 2.70 2.38 4.46
CA GLN A 282 1.76 1.55 5.19
C GLN A 282 0.38 2.21 5.27
N GLU A 283 -0.67 1.42 5.07
CA GLU A 283 -2.04 1.82 5.38
C GLU A 283 -2.22 2.24 6.84
N PHE A 284 -3.20 3.10 7.07
CA PHE A 284 -3.58 3.53 8.40
C PHE A 284 -5.10 3.70 8.52
N SER A 285 -5.56 3.93 9.74
CA SER A 285 -6.95 4.27 10.03
C SER A 285 -6.99 5.63 10.69
N TRP A 286 -8.04 6.40 10.39
CA TRP A 286 -8.31 7.64 11.12
C TRP A 286 -9.04 7.32 12.41
N HIS A 287 -8.54 7.87 13.51
CA HIS A 287 -9.17 7.80 14.83
C HIS A 287 -9.48 9.20 15.32
N LEU A 288 -10.62 9.38 15.98
CA LEU A 288 -11.01 10.62 16.64
C LEU A 288 -11.22 10.33 18.12
N SER A 289 -10.42 10.97 18.98
CA SER A 289 -10.44 10.72 20.43
C SER A 289 -10.25 9.24 20.81
N GLY A 290 -9.47 8.50 20.02
CA GLY A 290 -9.22 7.06 20.20
C GLY A 290 -10.18 6.16 19.42
N GLU A 291 -11.38 6.65 19.09
CA GLU A 291 -12.40 5.87 18.40
C GLU A 291 -12.13 5.78 16.90
N PHE A 292 -12.20 4.57 16.33
CA PHE A 292 -12.08 4.33 14.90
C PHE A 292 -13.13 5.14 14.12
N GLN A 293 -12.70 5.81 13.06
CA GLN A 293 -13.59 6.58 12.18
C GLN A 293 -13.74 5.90 10.82
N ARG A 294 -12.62 5.62 10.16
CA ARG A 294 -12.57 5.00 8.83
C ARG A 294 -11.17 4.45 8.53
N SER A 295 -11.09 3.47 7.65
CA SER A 295 -9.81 3.00 7.11
C SER A 295 -9.36 3.87 5.93
N SER A 296 -8.16 3.62 5.42
CA SER A 296 -7.57 4.31 4.27
C SER A 296 -7.80 3.63 2.93
N ASP A 297 -8.55 2.52 2.91
CA ASP A 297 -8.91 1.82 1.68
C ASP A 297 -9.85 2.69 0.84
N CYS A 298 -9.44 2.98 -0.40
CA CYS A 298 -10.20 3.79 -1.34
C CYS A 298 -11.46 3.08 -1.87
N ARG A 299 -11.53 1.76 -1.74
CA ARG A 299 -12.59 0.93 -2.35
C ARG A 299 -13.85 0.80 -1.50
N ILE A 300 -13.74 1.09 -0.21
CA ILE A 300 -14.81 0.97 0.78
C ILE A 300 -15.67 2.24 0.75
N LEU A 301 -16.98 2.13 0.44
CA LEU A 301 -17.86 3.30 0.34
C LEU A 301 -18.03 4.03 1.67
N GLU A 302 -18.01 3.28 2.77
CA GLU A 302 -18.16 3.77 4.14
C GLU A 302 -17.01 4.71 4.55
N ASN A 303 -15.88 4.65 3.85
CA ASN A 303 -14.75 5.55 4.07
C ASN A 303 -14.94 6.94 3.44
N GLN A 304 -16.04 7.21 2.73
CA GLN A 304 -16.29 8.51 2.09
C GLN A 304 -16.23 9.67 3.12
N PRO A 305 -15.36 10.67 2.93
CA PRO A 305 -15.32 11.84 3.80
C PRO A 305 -16.63 12.61 3.81
N ASP A 306 -16.96 13.17 4.97
CA ASP A 306 -18.04 14.15 5.11
C ASP A 306 -17.87 15.29 4.09
N PRO A 307 -18.95 15.75 3.41
CA PRO A 307 -18.87 16.80 2.39
C PRO A 307 -18.16 18.09 2.82
N PHE A 308 -18.21 18.47 4.10
CA PHE A 308 -17.56 19.67 4.62
C PHE A 308 -16.08 19.45 5.00
N LYS A 309 -15.63 18.19 5.04
CA LYS A 309 -14.24 17.77 5.29
C LYS A 309 -13.60 17.10 4.08
N ASN A 310 -14.28 17.06 2.94
CA ASN A 310 -13.77 16.49 1.69
C ASN A 310 -12.95 17.50 0.89
N TYR A 311 -11.84 17.98 1.47
CA TYR A 311 -11.00 19.03 0.86
C TYR A 311 -10.46 18.62 -0.52
N GLY A 312 -10.06 17.35 -0.66
CA GLY A 312 -9.49 16.78 -1.89
C GLY A 312 -10.50 16.47 -2.99
N ALA A 313 -11.80 16.71 -2.77
CA ALA A 313 -12.89 16.24 -3.64
C ALA A 313 -12.78 14.72 -3.93
N GLU A 314 -12.41 13.95 -2.90
CA GLU A 314 -12.22 12.52 -2.95
C GLU A 314 -13.55 11.78 -3.13
N LYS A 315 -13.49 10.65 -3.83
CA LYS A 315 -14.59 9.72 -4.00
C LYS A 315 -14.12 8.32 -3.66
N TYR A 316 -14.79 7.68 -2.70
CA TYR A 316 -14.53 6.30 -2.30
C TYR A 316 -15.57 5.36 -2.93
N GLY A 317 -15.16 4.13 -3.20
CA GLY A 317 -16.02 3.10 -3.79
C GLY A 317 -15.24 2.12 -4.66
N PRO A 318 -15.88 1.06 -5.18
CA PRO A 318 -15.20 -0.10 -5.77
C PRO A 318 -14.28 0.23 -6.96
N ASN A 319 -14.51 1.36 -7.65
CA ASN A 319 -13.72 1.82 -8.78
C ASN A 319 -12.77 2.97 -8.42
N SER A 320 -12.57 3.22 -7.13
CA SER A 320 -11.67 4.27 -6.63
C SER A 320 -10.31 3.73 -6.26
N VAL A 321 -9.29 4.52 -6.56
CA VAL A 321 -7.88 4.23 -6.33
C VAL A 321 -7.22 5.44 -5.69
N CYS A 322 -6.11 5.20 -5.01
CA CYS A 322 -5.26 6.24 -4.46
C CYS A 322 -4.45 6.90 -5.58
N VAL A 323 -4.55 8.22 -5.68
CA VAL A 323 -3.83 9.05 -6.66
C VAL A 323 -2.98 10.05 -5.91
N ILE A 324 -1.72 10.22 -6.35
CA ILE A 324 -0.77 11.16 -5.75
C ILE A 324 -1.20 12.61 -6.05
N GLN A 325 -1.18 13.44 -5.02
CA GLN A 325 -1.43 14.88 -5.09
C GLN A 325 -0.10 15.62 -5.16
N LYS A 326 0.16 16.34 -6.25
CA LYS A 326 1.38 17.15 -6.40
C LYS A 326 1.36 18.41 -5.54
N SER A 327 0.16 18.89 -5.19
CA SER A 327 -0.04 20.04 -4.32
C SER A 327 -1.23 19.81 -3.41
N ALA A 328 -1.21 20.39 -2.21
CA ALA A 328 -2.36 20.41 -1.33
C ALA A 328 -3.60 20.95 -2.05
N PHE A 329 -4.72 20.23 -1.93
CA PHE A 329 -6.00 20.71 -2.42
C PHE A 329 -6.50 21.87 -1.56
N VAL A 330 -7.09 22.85 -2.22
CA VAL A 330 -7.71 24.02 -1.61
C VAL A 330 -9.20 23.96 -1.86
N MET A 331 -9.99 24.16 -0.81
CA MET A 331 -11.44 24.32 -0.83
C MET A 331 -11.77 25.78 -0.51
N ALA A 332 -12.29 26.52 -1.48
CA ALA A 332 -12.49 27.96 -1.40
C ALA A 332 -13.94 28.40 -1.65
N GLN A 333 -14.35 29.42 -0.89
CA GLN A 333 -15.54 30.27 -1.05
C GLN A 333 -15.09 31.73 -1.01
N CYS A 334 -15.94 32.68 -1.44
CA CYS A 334 -15.63 34.12 -1.53
C CYS A 334 -14.72 34.69 -0.42
N ARG A 335 -14.98 34.31 0.84
CA ARG A 335 -14.26 34.84 2.02
C ARG A 335 -13.55 33.77 2.84
N LYS A 336 -13.59 32.51 2.41
CA LYS A 336 -13.09 31.39 3.22
C LYS A 336 -12.28 30.46 2.34
N LYS A 337 -11.03 30.24 2.73
CA LYS A 337 -10.12 29.31 2.07
C LYS A 337 -9.68 28.29 3.10
N LEU A 338 -9.89 27.02 2.80
CA LEU A 338 -9.51 25.89 3.62
C LEU A 338 -8.52 25.03 2.83
N SER A 339 -7.54 24.48 3.52
CA SER A 339 -6.63 23.46 2.98
C SER A 339 -6.48 22.37 4.02
N TYR A 340 -6.40 21.13 3.57
CA TYR A 340 -6.18 20.00 4.47
C TYR A 340 -4.70 19.94 4.85
N PRO A 341 -4.36 19.89 6.15
CA PRO A 341 -2.97 19.86 6.58
C PRO A 341 -2.28 18.55 6.16
N ASP A 342 -2.99 17.42 6.25
CA ASP A 342 -2.49 16.09 5.84
C ASP A 342 -2.73 15.87 4.35
N TRP A 343 -1.72 15.91 3.50
CA TRP A 343 -1.92 15.78 2.04
C TRP A 343 -0.76 15.05 1.38
N GLY A 344 -0.94 14.71 0.10
CA GLY A 344 0.06 14.04 -0.74
C GLY A 344 -0.53 12.93 -1.59
N SER A 345 -1.72 12.45 -1.22
CA SER A 345 -2.53 11.54 -2.01
C SER A 345 -4.01 11.61 -1.57
N GLY A 346 -4.90 11.04 -2.37
CA GLY A 346 -6.33 10.92 -2.05
C GLY A 346 -7.02 9.89 -2.95
N CYS A 347 -8.25 9.54 -2.62
CA CYS A 347 -9.01 8.52 -3.35
C CYS A 347 -9.88 9.13 -4.45
N TYR A 348 -9.72 8.64 -5.69
CA TYR A 348 -10.46 9.11 -6.86
C TYR A 348 -10.94 7.94 -7.70
N GLN A 349 -12.15 8.08 -8.25
CA GLN A 349 -12.70 7.10 -9.17
C GLN A 349 -11.91 7.09 -10.48
N VAL A 350 -11.67 5.91 -11.04
CA VAL A 350 -11.04 5.74 -12.35
C VAL A 350 -11.92 4.97 -13.32
N SER A 351 -11.70 5.17 -14.61
CA SER A 351 -12.31 4.36 -15.67
C SER A 351 -11.39 4.25 -16.88
N CYS A 352 -11.37 3.09 -17.52
CA CYS A 352 -10.61 2.86 -18.75
C CYS A 352 -11.42 3.29 -19.98
N SER A 353 -10.73 3.90 -20.95
CA SER A 353 -11.29 4.27 -22.26
C SER A 353 -10.29 3.93 -23.36
N PRO A 354 -10.68 3.89 -24.64
CA PRO A 354 -9.75 3.69 -25.75
C PRO A 354 -8.62 4.72 -25.82
N GLU A 355 -8.84 5.92 -25.26
CA GLU A 355 -7.88 7.03 -25.20
C GLU A 355 -6.94 6.94 -23.99
N GLY A 356 -7.19 6.01 -23.05
CA GLY A 356 -6.39 5.81 -21.85
C GLY A 356 -7.23 5.80 -20.58
N LEU A 357 -6.53 5.99 -19.45
CA LEU A 357 -7.13 6.02 -18.12
C LEU A 357 -7.74 7.40 -17.84
N ASN A 358 -8.97 7.44 -17.35
CA ASN A 358 -9.61 8.67 -16.85
C ASN A 358 -9.61 8.66 -15.32
N VAL A 359 -9.15 9.76 -14.73
CA VAL A 359 -9.31 10.07 -13.30
C VAL A 359 -10.49 11.01 -13.14
N TRP A 360 -11.46 10.63 -12.32
CA TRP A 360 -12.68 11.41 -12.10
C TRP A 360 -12.56 12.23 -10.83
N VAL A 361 -12.81 13.53 -10.95
CA VAL A 361 -13.05 14.42 -9.81
C VAL A 361 -14.48 14.91 -9.90
N LYS A 362 -15.33 14.41 -9.00
CA LYS A 362 -16.78 14.59 -9.06
C LYS A 362 -17.34 14.09 -10.40
N ASP A 363 -17.86 14.98 -11.24
CA ASP A 363 -18.48 14.66 -12.54
C ASP A 363 -17.56 14.97 -13.72
N THR A 364 -16.31 15.37 -13.45
CA THR A 364 -15.33 15.76 -14.48
C THR A 364 -14.28 14.68 -14.65
N ALA A 365 -14.18 14.14 -15.86
CA ALA A 365 -13.13 13.20 -16.26
C ALA A 365 -11.87 13.95 -16.71
N TYR A 366 -10.72 13.51 -16.19
CA TYR A 366 -9.41 14.00 -16.58
C TYR A 366 -8.64 12.84 -17.22
N LEU A 367 -8.30 12.98 -18.50
CA LEU A 367 -7.59 11.95 -19.26
C LEU A 367 -6.09 11.92 -18.90
N CYS A 368 -5.61 10.73 -18.56
CA CYS A 368 -4.20 10.41 -18.38
C CYS A 368 -3.62 9.83 -19.69
N SER A 369 -2.96 10.70 -20.45
CA SER A 369 -2.27 10.37 -21.70
C SER A 369 -0.91 9.68 -21.49
N ARG A 370 -0.30 9.87 -20.31
CA ARG A 370 0.94 9.20 -19.90
C ARG A 370 1.09 9.16 -18.38
N SER A 371 1.87 8.21 -17.88
CA SER A 371 2.23 8.14 -16.46
C SER A 371 3.01 9.41 -16.02
N GLY A 372 2.72 9.90 -14.82
CA GLY A 372 3.37 11.10 -14.28
C GLY A 372 2.85 12.43 -14.84
N GLN A 373 1.87 12.43 -15.75
CA GLN A 373 1.19 13.64 -16.21
C GLN A 373 0.56 14.38 -15.02
N VAL A 374 0.70 15.70 -14.98
CA VAL A 374 0.08 16.53 -13.94
C VAL A 374 -1.29 17.00 -14.43
N LEU A 375 -2.34 16.67 -13.68
CA LEU A 375 -3.70 17.12 -13.90
C LEU A 375 -4.00 18.32 -13.01
N THR A 376 -4.25 19.49 -13.61
CA THR A 376 -4.72 20.65 -12.86
C THR A 376 -6.24 20.57 -12.70
N VAL A 377 -6.67 20.39 -11.46
CA VAL A 377 -8.08 20.21 -11.10
C VAL A 377 -8.66 21.54 -10.63
N SER A 378 -9.80 21.92 -11.19
CA SER A 378 -10.62 23.03 -10.69
C SER A 378 -12.10 22.73 -10.91
N ILE A 379 -12.82 22.42 -9.83
CA ILE A 379 -14.22 21.98 -9.90
C ILE A 379 -15.07 22.67 -8.82
N GLN A 380 -16.38 22.75 -9.05
CA GLN A 380 -17.34 23.23 -8.07
C GLN A 380 -18.13 22.06 -7.45
N MET A 381 -18.12 21.99 -6.11
CA MET A 381 -18.81 20.95 -5.33
C MET A 381 -19.39 21.57 -4.06
N ASN A 382 -20.68 21.33 -3.79
CA ASN A 382 -21.37 21.80 -2.57
C ASN A 382 -21.22 23.30 -2.27
N GLY A 383 -21.18 24.14 -3.30
CA GLY A 383 -20.98 25.58 -3.16
C GLY A 383 -19.54 26.01 -2.86
N TRP A 384 -18.57 25.11 -3.00
CA TRP A 384 -17.13 25.37 -2.85
C TRP A 384 -16.40 25.12 -4.17
N VAL A 385 -15.32 25.86 -4.40
CA VAL A 385 -14.37 25.60 -5.47
C VAL A 385 -13.22 24.78 -4.90
N HIS A 386 -12.99 23.60 -5.47
CA HIS A 386 -11.86 22.74 -5.15
C HIS A 386 -10.80 22.91 -6.23
N ALA A 387 -9.57 23.20 -5.82
CA ALA A 387 -8.44 23.38 -6.72
C ALA A 387 -7.19 22.65 -6.22
N GLY A 388 -6.50 21.94 -7.10
CA GLY A 388 -5.32 21.15 -6.75
C GLY A 388 -4.68 20.51 -7.98
N ASN A 389 -3.65 19.70 -7.75
CA ASN A 389 -2.97 18.97 -8.82
C ASN A 389 -2.86 17.49 -8.47
N LEU A 390 -3.25 16.63 -9.41
CA LEU A 390 -3.08 15.18 -9.33
C LEU A 390 -1.96 14.73 -10.27
N ILE A 391 -1.32 13.61 -9.95
CA ILE A 391 -0.36 12.95 -10.83
C ILE A 391 -1.01 11.69 -11.39
N CYS A 392 -1.11 11.60 -12.71
CA CYS A 392 -1.64 10.44 -13.40
C CYS A 392 -0.82 9.19 -13.07
N PRO A 393 -1.48 8.10 -12.65
CA PRO A 393 -0.80 6.82 -12.51
C PRO A 393 -0.65 6.15 -13.89
N ALA A 394 0.04 5.00 -13.95
CA ALA A 394 0.20 4.28 -15.20
C ALA A 394 -1.13 3.62 -15.62
N CYS A 395 -1.46 3.68 -16.91
CA CYS A 395 -2.70 3.09 -17.41
C CYS A 395 -2.73 1.56 -17.22
N TRP A 396 -1.59 0.90 -17.48
CA TRP A 396 -1.44 -0.56 -17.35
C TRP A 396 -1.61 -1.08 -15.92
N ASP A 397 -1.61 -0.21 -14.91
CA ASP A 397 -1.90 -0.62 -13.53
C ASP A 397 -3.39 -0.94 -13.34
N PHE A 398 -4.29 -0.39 -14.18
CA PHE A 398 -5.74 -0.46 -13.99
C PHE A 398 -6.52 -0.97 -15.20
N CYS A 399 -5.96 -0.91 -16.40
CA CYS A 399 -6.64 -1.21 -17.64
C CYS A 399 -6.00 -2.40 -18.37
N ASP A 400 -6.85 -3.27 -18.93
CA ASP A 400 -6.40 -4.43 -19.73
C ASP A 400 -5.82 -4.03 -21.10
N SER A 401 -6.15 -2.82 -21.57
CA SER A 401 -5.64 -2.26 -22.81
C SER A 401 -5.41 -0.77 -22.66
N CYS A 402 -4.25 -0.30 -23.11
CA CYS A 402 -3.86 1.10 -23.05
C CYS A 402 -3.25 1.53 -24.39
N PRO A 403 -3.57 2.74 -24.88
CA PRO A 403 -2.90 3.30 -26.04
C PRO A 403 -1.43 3.61 -25.72
N PRO A 404 -0.58 3.80 -26.75
CA PRO A 404 0.77 4.33 -26.56
C PRO A 404 0.73 5.66 -25.80
N GLU A 405 1.68 5.85 -24.87
CA GLU A 405 1.79 7.10 -24.14
C GLU A 405 2.03 8.28 -25.10
N GLN A 406 1.31 9.36 -24.89
CA GLN A 406 1.42 10.58 -25.68
C GLN A 406 1.77 11.74 -24.75
N ASP A 407 2.43 12.75 -25.32
CA ASP A 407 2.58 14.00 -24.58
C ASP A 407 1.19 14.61 -24.32
N PRO A 408 0.95 15.11 -23.09
CA PRO A 408 -0.32 15.72 -22.78
C PRO A 408 -0.56 16.85 -23.79
N PRO A 409 -1.80 17.01 -24.29
CA PRO A 409 -2.10 18.10 -25.22
C PRO A 409 -1.58 19.39 -24.61
N ALA A 410 -0.78 20.14 -25.38
CA ALA A 410 -0.25 21.43 -24.95
C ALA A 410 -1.41 22.18 -24.34
N SER A 411 -1.31 22.50 -23.05
CA SER A 411 -2.41 23.08 -22.30
C SER A 411 -2.90 24.28 -23.09
N ASN A 412 -4.02 24.13 -23.79
CA ASN A 412 -4.70 25.29 -24.30
C ASN A 412 -5.04 26.03 -23.02
N ILE A 413 -4.36 27.16 -22.81
CA ILE A 413 -4.75 28.16 -21.81
C ILE A 413 -6.08 28.78 -22.28
N THR A 414 -7.02 27.98 -22.79
CA THR A 414 -8.42 28.16 -22.48
C THR A 414 -8.51 27.93 -20.98
N ARG A 415 -8.28 29.03 -20.26
CA ARG A 415 -8.84 29.33 -18.95
C ARG A 415 -9.91 28.28 -18.64
N ALA A 416 -9.62 27.31 -17.75
CA ALA A 416 -10.69 26.92 -16.85
C ALA A 416 -11.21 28.26 -16.35
N PRO A 417 -12.44 28.68 -16.72
CA PRO A 417 -12.91 30.00 -16.38
C PRO A 417 -12.63 30.12 -14.90
N SER A 418 -11.87 31.15 -14.48
CA SER A 418 -11.70 31.41 -13.06
C SER A 418 -13.11 31.40 -12.52
N ILE A 419 -13.47 30.36 -11.76
CA ILE A 419 -14.82 30.23 -11.24
C ILE A 419 -14.91 31.46 -10.35
N ASP A 420 -15.61 32.47 -10.85
CA ASP A 420 -15.67 33.77 -10.19
C ASP A 420 -16.50 33.53 -8.94
N LEU A 421 -15.78 33.23 -7.86
CA LEU A 421 -16.34 32.89 -6.57
C LEU A 421 -17.33 33.98 -6.14
N CYS A 422 -17.15 35.20 -6.63
CA CYS A 422 -17.88 36.40 -6.25
C CYS A 422 -18.37 37.22 -7.45
N SER A 423 -18.99 36.60 -8.46
CA SER A 423 -19.84 37.35 -9.39
C SER A 423 -21.09 37.84 -8.64
N CYS A 424 -20.93 38.86 -7.80
CA CYS A 424 -22.02 39.71 -7.34
C CYS A 424 -22.55 40.45 -8.57
N SER A 425 -23.57 39.92 -9.23
CA SER A 425 -24.26 40.70 -10.25
C SER A 425 -24.90 41.90 -9.55
N SER A 426 -24.28 43.07 -9.67
CA SER A 426 -24.84 44.36 -9.26
C SER A 426 -26.21 44.60 -9.92
N SER A 427 -26.48 43.94 -11.05
CA SER A 427 -27.76 43.98 -11.76
C SER A 427 -28.93 43.49 -10.91
N LEU A 428 -28.80 42.40 -10.13
CA LEU A 428 -29.90 41.84 -9.35
C LEU A 428 -30.35 42.77 -8.22
N VAL A 429 -29.40 43.42 -7.55
CA VAL A 429 -29.67 44.41 -6.50
C VAL A 429 -30.29 45.67 -7.11
N ILE A 430 -29.76 46.15 -8.25
CA ILE A 430 -30.30 47.31 -8.95
C ILE A 430 -31.72 47.04 -9.47
N THR A 431 -31.99 45.84 -10.02
CA THR A 431 -33.35 45.46 -10.46
C THR A 431 -34.32 45.31 -9.30
N LEU A 432 -33.90 44.77 -8.15
CA LEU A 432 -34.77 44.65 -6.97
C LEU A 432 -35.08 46.04 -6.37
N TRP A 433 -34.09 46.93 -6.32
CA TRP A 433 -34.26 48.32 -5.87
C TRP A 433 -35.15 49.12 -6.84
N LEU A 434 -34.99 48.95 -8.16
CA LEU A 434 -35.88 49.57 -9.16
C LEU A 434 -37.30 49.01 -9.10
N LEU A 435 -37.48 47.71 -8.85
CA LEU A 435 -38.80 47.11 -8.63
C LEU A 435 -39.46 47.70 -7.38
N MET A 436 -38.75 47.76 -6.26
CA MET A 436 -39.26 48.35 -5.02
C MET A 436 -39.58 49.85 -5.17
N ALA A 437 -38.70 50.62 -5.83
CA ALA A 437 -38.91 52.04 -6.09
C ALA A 437 -40.12 52.32 -6.99
N ASN A 438 -40.48 51.39 -7.89
CA ASN A 438 -41.67 51.50 -8.75
C ASN A 438 -42.94 50.92 -8.10
N LEU A 439 -42.82 49.94 -7.19
CA LEU A 439 -43.98 49.33 -6.52
C LEU A 439 -44.53 50.19 -5.38
N ILE A 440 -43.65 50.89 -4.64
CA ILE A 440 -44.04 51.69 -3.47
C ILE A 440 -44.99 52.85 -3.84
N PRO A 441 -44.76 53.64 -4.91
CA PRO A 441 -45.69 54.69 -5.33
C PRO A 441 -47.03 54.13 -5.84
N LEU A 442 -47.00 52.97 -6.49
CA LEU A 442 -48.20 52.29 -7.01
C LEU A 442 -49.09 51.76 -5.87
N LEU A 443 -48.50 51.17 -4.83
CA LEU A 443 -49.22 50.73 -3.63
C LEU A 443 -49.73 51.92 -2.80
N ALA A 444 -48.95 53.00 -2.68
CA ALA A 444 -49.39 54.23 -2.01
C ALA A 444 -50.56 54.90 -2.75
N GLY A 445 -50.52 54.94 -4.09
CA GLY A 445 -51.62 55.45 -4.92
C GLY A 445 -52.89 54.59 -4.82
N PHE A 446 -52.75 53.27 -4.76
CA PHE A 446 -53.88 52.36 -4.58
C PHE A 446 -54.53 52.52 -3.20
N LEU A 447 -53.74 52.66 -2.13
CA LEU A 447 -54.25 52.89 -0.78
C LEU A 447 -54.93 54.25 -0.61
N LEU A 448 -54.46 55.30 -1.30
CA LEU A 448 -55.11 56.61 -1.30
C LEU A 448 -56.43 56.63 -2.08
N CYS A 449 -56.57 55.81 -3.14
CA CYS A 449 -57.83 55.69 -3.89
C CYS A 449 -58.90 54.85 -3.18
N VAL A 450 -58.53 53.92 -2.30
CA VAL A 450 -59.49 53.08 -1.56
C VAL A 450 -60.11 53.82 -0.36
N TRP A 451 -59.54 54.97 0.04
CA TRP A 451 -59.97 55.77 1.20
C TRP A 451 -60.47 57.17 0.82
N SER A 452 -60.87 57.39 -0.44
CA SER A 452 -61.50 58.62 -0.93
C SER A 452 -62.97 58.40 -1.28
#